data_AF-A0A7S8ENU4-F1
#
_entry.id   AF-A0A7S8ENU4-F1
#
_cell.length_a   1.000
_cell.length_b   1.000
_cell.length_c   1.000
_cell.angle_alpha   90.00
_cell.angle_beta   90.00
_cell.angle_gamma   90.00
#
_symmetry.space_group_name_H-M   'P 1'
#
loop_
_entity.id
_entity.type
_entity.pdbx_description
1 polymer ?
#
loop_
_entity_poly.entity_id
_entity_poly.type
_entity_poly.pdbx_seq_one_letter_code
_entity_poly.pdbx_strand_id
1 'polypeptide(L)' 'MARTKRHERISEYHLALIDRAVFKLRVEMQAAQLALLPFRAHYDALDALHSHLRGALNLLNDRPAGYEEPHRAPMSGGG' A
#
# COMPACT_ATOMS: atom_id res chain seq x y z
N MET A 1 -15.55 -29.90 23.90
CA MET A 1 -14.28 -29.77 23.16
C MET A 1 -14.16 -28.36 22.62
N ALA A 2 -13.15 -27.59 23.07
CA ALA A 2 -12.97 -26.21 22.63
C ALA A 2 -12.44 -26.20 21.18
N ARG A 3 -13.27 -25.75 20.25
CA ARG A 3 -12.91 -25.54 18.85
C ARG A 3 -11.98 -24.33 18.81
N THR A 4 -10.67 -24.56 18.81
CA THR A 4 -9.67 -23.50 18.64
C THR A 4 -10.00 -22.75 17.36
N LYS A 5 -10.45 -21.49 17.47
CA LYS A 5 -10.61 -20.58 16.32
C LYS A 5 -9.20 -20.38 15.75
N ARG A 6 -8.80 -21.22 14.79
CA ARG A 6 -7.64 -20.93 13.94
C ARG A 6 -7.90 -19.55 13.40
N HIS A 7 -7.07 -18.61 13.80
CA HIS A 7 -7.21 -17.23 13.37
C HIS A 7 -7.17 -17.27 11.85
N GLU A 8 -8.22 -16.81 11.19
CA GLU A 8 -8.32 -16.64 9.73
C GLU A 8 -7.40 -15.50 9.28
N ARG A 9 -6.14 -15.54 9.72
CA ARG A 9 -5.13 -14.54 9.37
C ARG A 9 -4.39 -15.04 8.15
N ILE A 10 -4.31 -14.20 7.13
CA ILE A 10 -3.42 -14.39 6.00
C ILE A 10 -2.01 -14.67 6.53
N SER A 11 -1.30 -15.60 5.88
CA SER A 11 0.09 -15.89 6.23
C SER A 11 0.91 -14.60 6.13
N GLU A 12 1.62 -14.26 7.21
CA GLU A 12 2.53 -13.12 7.27
C GLU A 12 3.56 -13.15 6.13
N TYR A 13 3.97 -14.35 5.69
CA TYR A 13 4.86 -14.53 4.55
C TYR A 13 4.24 -14.00 3.24
N HIS A 14 2.98 -14.37 2.95
CA HIS A 14 2.30 -13.90 1.75
C HIS A 14 2.01 -12.41 1.82
N LEU A 15 1.65 -11.90 3.00
CA LEU A 15 1.45 -10.47 3.22
C LEU A 15 2.75 -9.68 2.94
N ALA A 16 3.89 -10.15 3.46
CA ALA A 16 5.19 -9.53 3.18
C ALA A 16 5.59 -9.58 1.71
N LEU A 17 5.24 -10.65 0.98
CA LEU A 17 5.47 -10.73 -0.47
C LEU A 17 4.61 -9.72 -1.23
N ILE A 18 3.33 -9.59 -0.87
CA ILE A 18 2.39 -8.64 -1.46
C ILE A 18 2.87 -7.21 -1.20
N ASP A 19 3.22 -6.87 0.04
CA ASP A 19 3.74 -5.55 0.40
C ASP A 19 4.97 -5.17 -0.43
N ARG A 20 5.93 -6.09 -0.59
CA ARG A 20 7.12 -5.87 -1.42
C ARG A 20 6.78 -5.64 -2.89
N ALA A 21 5.82 -6.41 -3.43
CA ALA A 21 5.41 -6.28 -4.82
C ALA A 21 4.69 -4.94 -5.07
N VAL A 22 3.76 -4.57 -4.18
CA VAL A 22 3.05 -3.29 -4.25
C VAL A 22 4.03 -2.11 -4.09
N PHE A 23 5.00 -2.21 -3.19
CA PHE A 23 6.02 -1.17 -3.05
C PHE A 23 6.80 -0.94 -4.35
N LYS A 24 7.25 -2.01 -5.01
CA LYS A 24 7.96 -1.91 -6.31
C LYS A 24 7.06 -1.29 -7.38
N LEU A 25 5.83 -1.79 -7.50
CA LEU A 25 4.86 -1.26 -8.46
C LEU A 25 4.59 0.23 -8.23
N ARG A 26 4.52 0.65 -6.96
CA ARG A 26 4.33 2.05 -6.58
C ARG A 26 5.41 2.98 -7.15
N VAL A 27 6.66 2.55 -7.06
CA VAL A 27 7.81 3.32 -7.58
C VAL A 27 7.72 3.44 -9.10
N GLU A 28 7.43 2.34 -9.79
CA GLU A 28 7.29 2.34 -11.25
C GLU A 28 6.10 3.19 -11.72
N MET A 29 4.97 3.15 -11.02
CA MET A 29 3.80 3.97 -11.32
C MET A 29 4.10 5.46 -11.15
N GLN A 30 4.85 5.86 -10.13
CA GLN A 30 5.26 7.26 -9.94
C GLN A 30 6.18 7.73 -11.07
N ALA A 31 7.14 6.91 -11.48
CA ALA A 31 7.99 7.21 -12.62
C ALA A 31 7.18 7.35 -13.93
N ALA A 32 6.24 6.42 -14.16
CA ALA A 32 5.35 6.46 -15.32
C ALA A 32 4.41 7.68 -15.29
N GLN A 33 3.86 8.06 -14.14
CA GLN A 33 3.01 9.26 -13.99
C GLN A 33 3.74 10.53 -14.43
N LEU A 34 5.03 10.67 -14.11
CA LEU A 34 5.83 11.82 -14.55
C LEU A 34 6.00 11.86 -16.07
N ALA A 35 6.22 10.71 -16.71
CA ALA A 35 6.32 10.62 -18.16
C ALA A 35 4.97 10.83 -18.86
N LEU A 36 3.87 10.43 -18.21
CA LEU A 36 2.51 10.46 -18.74
C LEU A 36 1.73 11.73 -18.37
N LEU A 37 2.37 12.72 -17.74
CA LEU A 37 1.76 14.00 -17.37
C LEU A 37 1.02 14.70 -18.54
N PRO A 38 1.51 14.64 -19.80
CA PRO A 38 0.79 15.18 -20.96
C PRO A 38 -0.49 14.40 -21.31
N PHE A 39 -0.61 13.14 -20.87
CA PHE A 39 -1.71 12.23 -21.17
C PHE A 39 -2.60 12.03 -19.94
N ARG A 40 -3.46 13.01 -19.67
CA ARG A 40 -4.28 13.10 -18.45
C ARG A 40 -5.06 11.81 -18.12
N ALA A 41 -5.67 11.15 -19.11
CA ALA A 41 -6.42 9.92 -18.87
C ALA A 41 -5.55 8.77 -18.34
N HIS A 42 -4.30 8.65 -18.79
CA HIS A 42 -3.36 7.64 -18.30
C HIS A 42 -2.82 8.00 -16.92
N TYR A 43 -2.58 9.29 -16.68
CA TYR A 43 -2.21 9.80 -15.37
C TYR A 43 -3.29 9.48 -14.31
N ASP A 44 -4.55 9.82 -14.60
CA ASP A 44 -5.69 9.61 -13.69
C ASP A 44 -5.89 8.10 -13.41
N ALA A 45 -5.69 7.24 -14.41
CA ALA A 45 -5.77 5.80 -14.24
C ALA A 45 -4.68 5.25 -13.30
N LEU A 46 -3.45 5.75 -13.41
CA LEU A 46 -2.36 5.37 -12.50
C LEU A 46 -2.59 5.89 -11.07
N ASP A 47 -3.17 7.09 -10.93
CA ASP A 47 -3.50 7.66 -9.63
C ASP A 47 -4.60 6.86 -8.91
N ALA A 48 -5.66 6.48 -9.65
CA ALA A 48 -6.71 5.62 -9.13
C ALA A 48 -6.18 4.24 -8.72
N LEU A 49 -5.31 3.64 -9.54
CA LEU A 49 -4.68 2.35 -9.23
C LEU A 49 -3.84 2.43 -7.94
N HIS A 50 -3.06 3.50 -7.77
CA HIS A 50 -2.28 3.73 -6.55
C HIS A 50 -3.17 3.77 -5.31
N SER A 51 -4.27 4.53 -5.37
CA SER A 51 -5.23 4.66 -4.28
C SER A 51 -5.89 3.33 -3.92
N HIS A 52 -6.30 2.55 -4.94
CA HIS A 52 -6.89 1.22 -4.72
C HIS A 52 -5.91 0.23 -4.08
N LEU A 53 -4.65 0.22 -4.54
CA LEU A 53 -3.62 -0.66 -3.97
C LEU A 53 -3.32 -0.31 -2.52
N ARG A 54 -3.28 0.98 -2.16
CA ARG A 54 -3.12 1.41 -0.76
C ARG A 54 -4.28 0.92 0.10
N GLY A 55 -5.52 1.11 -0.37
CA GLY A 55 -6.71 0.63 0.34
C GLY A 55 -6.71 -0.89 0.54
N ALA A 56 -6.34 -1.64 -0.49
CA ALA A 56 -6.21 -3.09 -0.41
C ALA A 56 -5.14 -3.52 0.59
N LEU A 57 -3.95 -2.91 0.58
CA LEU A 57 -2.90 -3.20 1.55
C LEU A 57 -3.32 -2.90 2.99
N ASN A 58 -4.04 -1.80 3.21
CA ASN A 58 -4.57 -1.48 4.52
C ASN A 58 -5.50 -2.59 5.02
N LEU A 59 -6.46 -3.03 4.19
CA LEU A 59 -7.37 -4.12 4.55
C LEU A 59 -6.64 -5.43 4.83
N LEU A 60 -5.62 -5.77 4.03
CA LEU A 60 -4.79 -6.95 4.25
C LEU A 60 -4.01 -6.89 5.58
N ASN A 61 -3.68 -5.69 6.04
CA ASN A 61 -2.98 -5.43 7.30
C ASN A 61 -3.92 -5.16 8.49
N ASP A 62 -5.20 -5.53 8.39
CA ASP A 62 -6.23 -5.27 9.41
C ASP A 62 -6.38 -3.77 9.77
N ARG A 63 -6.08 -2.88 8.81
CA ARG A 63 -6.25 -1.41 8.93
C ARG A 63 -7.48 -0.96 8.14
N PRO A 64 -8.15 0.14 8.54
CA PRO A 64 -9.19 0.76 7.72
C PRO A 64 -8.64 1.11 6.33
N ALA A 65 -9.43 0.92 5.26
CA ALA A 65 -8.99 1.19 3.89
C ALA A 65 -8.43 2.61 3.69
N GLY A 66 -9.03 3.59 4.38
CA GLY A 66 -8.59 5.00 4.37
C GLY A 66 -7.40 5.33 5.26
N TYR A 67 -6.81 4.35 5.96
CA TYR A 67 -5.68 4.60 6.85
C TYR A 67 -4.51 5.25 6.10
N GLU A 68 -4.06 6.39 6.63
CA GLU A 68 -2.83 7.05 6.24
C GLU A 68 -1.79 6.78 7.30
N GLU A 69 -0.70 6.14 6.88
CA GLU A 69 0.42 5.96 7.78
C GLU A 69 0.93 7.36 8.18
N PRO A 70 0.97 7.69 9.49
CA PRO A 70 1.46 8.98 9.92
C PRO A 70 2.85 9.14 9.35
N HIS A 71 3.06 10.19 8.54
CA HIS A 71 4.38 10.53 8.04
C HIS A 71 5.32 10.52 9.23
N ARG A 72 6.27 9.58 9.27
CA ARG A 72 7.38 9.64 10.23
C ARG A 72 8.07 10.96 9.92
N ALA A 73 7.78 11.99 10.71
CA ALA A 73 8.57 13.19 10.70
C ALA A 73 10.03 12.73 10.83
N PRO A 74 10.96 13.20 9.97
CA PRO A 74 12.36 12.96 10.23
C PRO A 74 12.59 13.47 11.64
N MET A 75 13.04 12.58 12.53
CA MET A 75 13.25 12.87 13.94
C MET A 75 13.94 14.23 14.06
N SER A 76 13.19 15.21 14.55
CA SER A 76 13.76 16.36 15.24
C SER A 76 14.45 15.79 16.47
N GLY A 77 15.71 15.41 16.29
CA GLY A 77 16.61 14.90 17.30
C GLY A 77 17.95 15.55 17.10
N GLY A 78 17.97 16.88 17.20
CA GLY A 78 19.19 17.62 17.50
C GLY A 78 19.53 17.40 18.97
N GLY A 79 20.77 17.02 19.22
CA GLY A 79 21.37 16.77 20.52
C GLY A 79 22.72 16.10 20.34
#